data_AF-A0A2V7WZ69-F1
#
_entry.id   AF-A0A2V7WZ69-F1
#
_cell.length_a   1.000
_cell.length_b   1.000
_cell.length_c   1.000
_cell.angle_alpha   90.00
_cell.angle_beta   90.00
_cell.angle_gamma   90.00
#
_symmetry.space_group_name_H-M   'P 1'
#
loop_
_entity.id
_entity.type
_entity.pdbx_description
1 polymer ?
#
loop_
_entity_poly.entity_id
_entity_poly.type
_entity_poly.pdbx_seq_one_letter_code
_entity_poly.pdbx_strand_id
1 'polypeptide(L)'
;WPIQADGTSFYYSDYSTTGKKVWYNSKWPCCSGTFPQLAADYHVSTYFRSADGVYVNLFTPSSLQWSDGNGKYGLKQETKYPFDNKVQIKVSASQPKEYTLYVRIPGWAKPNPVLMVNGNRVSAQVEPGTFASIRRTWKDGDRVELELPMPLRLEAVDANRPNDVALMEGPLVLMAVTESQPTFERSALLQAKPLNNAGGDWVANAADGSSITMRPFMTIDKEGYSTYVLLKS
;
A
#
# COMPACT_ATOMS: atom_id res chain seq x y z
N TRP A 1 -14.58 -4.49 5.92
CA TRP A 1 -14.78 -3.04 5.72
C TRP A 1 -14.82 -2.36 7.09
N PRO A 2 -14.26 -1.15 7.25
CA PRO A 2 -14.15 -0.47 8.54
C PRO A 2 -15.51 -0.06 9.15
N ILE A 3 -16.57 -0.09 8.33
CA ILE A 3 -17.96 0.12 8.74
C ILE A 3 -18.71 -1.19 8.48
N GLN A 4 -19.46 -1.66 9.48
CA GLN A 4 -20.35 -2.81 9.40
C GLN A 4 -21.63 -2.44 8.65
N ALA A 5 -22.41 -3.44 8.24
CA ALA A 5 -23.64 -3.22 7.48
C ALA A 5 -24.70 -2.38 8.22
N ASP A 6 -24.62 -2.30 9.54
CA ASP A 6 -25.51 -1.53 10.41
C ASP A 6 -25.02 -0.09 10.70
N GLY A 7 -23.92 0.35 10.07
CA GLY A 7 -23.31 1.67 10.27
C GLY A 7 -22.30 1.74 11.40
N THR A 8 -22.08 0.65 12.15
CA THR A 8 -21.11 0.59 13.24
C THR A 8 -19.68 0.64 12.70
N SER A 9 -18.83 1.50 13.25
CA SER A 9 -17.41 1.63 12.88
C SER A 9 -16.52 1.64 14.13
N PHE A 10 -15.27 1.17 14.01
CA PHE A 10 -14.30 1.38 15.08
C PHE A 10 -13.94 2.87 15.09
N TYR A 11 -13.89 3.47 16.27
CA TYR A 11 -13.74 4.92 16.37
C TYR A 11 -12.29 5.33 16.55
N TYR A 12 -11.58 4.59 17.39
CA TYR A 12 -10.23 4.90 17.80
C TYR A 12 -9.33 3.68 17.65
N SER A 13 -8.12 3.94 17.20
CA SER A 13 -7.06 2.97 17.07
C SER A 13 -5.79 3.69 17.48
N ASP A 14 -5.24 3.33 18.64
CA ASP A 14 -3.95 3.89 19.03
C ASP A 14 -2.81 3.17 18.29
N TYR A 15 -1.69 3.87 18.18
CA TYR A 15 -0.44 3.31 17.66
C TYR A 15 0.53 3.02 18.80
N SER A 16 0.00 2.77 20.01
CA SER A 16 0.80 2.56 21.20
C SER A 16 1.40 1.16 21.20
N THR A 17 2.15 0.89 22.27
CA THR A 17 2.81 -0.39 22.52
C THR A 17 1.86 -1.48 23.02
N THR A 18 0.60 -1.11 23.31
CA THR A 18 -0.49 -1.98 23.79
C THR A 18 -1.82 -1.50 23.22
N GLY A 19 -1.86 -1.40 21.90
CA GLY A 19 -2.99 -0.87 21.17
C GLY A 19 -4.10 -1.86 20.91
N LYS A 20 -5.29 -1.31 20.70
CA LYS A 20 -6.47 -2.07 20.30
C LYS A 20 -7.42 -1.21 19.48
N LYS A 21 -8.22 -1.85 18.63
CA LYS A 21 -9.34 -1.17 17.98
C LYS A 21 -10.47 -0.98 18.98
N VAL A 22 -10.82 0.28 19.25
CA VAL A 22 -11.90 0.63 20.17
C VAL A 22 -13.15 1.00 19.40
N TRP A 23 -14.23 0.30 19.72
CA TRP A 23 -15.56 0.53 19.19
C TRP A 23 -16.31 1.51 20.08
N TYR A 24 -16.87 2.56 19.48
CA TYR A 24 -17.63 3.55 20.24
C TYR A 24 -19.08 3.10 20.40
N ASN A 25 -19.64 3.30 21.59
CA ASN A 25 -20.97 2.80 21.93
C ASN A 25 -22.10 3.53 21.18
N SER A 26 -21.88 4.77 20.73
CA SER A 26 -22.87 5.47 19.91
C SER A 26 -22.74 5.04 18.44
N LYS A 27 -23.88 4.92 17.75
CA LYS A 27 -23.94 4.45 16.35
C LYS A 27 -23.38 5.45 15.32
N TRP A 28 -23.33 6.75 15.64
CA TRP A 28 -22.98 7.82 14.70
C TRP A 28 -21.91 8.78 15.21
N PRO A 29 -20.73 8.29 15.61
CA PRO A 29 -19.61 9.16 15.93
C PRO A 29 -19.11 9.89 14.66
N CYS A 30 -18.29 10.93 14.83
CA CYS A 30 -17.74 11.69 13.70
C CYS A 30 -16.94 10.81 12.70
N CYS A 31 -16.27 9.74 13.17
CA CYS A 31 -15.59 8.79 12.28
C CYS A 31 -16.56 8.04 11.36
N SER A 32 -17.80 7.76 11.79
CA SER A 32 -18.82 7.14 10.93
C SER A 32 -19.23 8.04 9.75
N GLY A 33 -19.06 9.36 9.87
CA GLY A 33 -19.22 10.30 8.75
C GLY A 33 -17.96 10.44 7.88
N THR A 34 -16.77 10.39 8.49
CA THR A 34 -15.49 10.60 7.78
C THR A 34 -15.04 9.37 6.99
N PHE A 35 -15.28 8.15 7.48
CA PHE A 35 -14.86 6.93 6.78
C PHE A 35 -15.48 6.76 5.39
N PRO A 36 -16.79 6.96 5.17
CA PRO A 36 -17.38 6.92 3.82
C PRO A 36 -16.80 7.99 2.89
N GLN A 37 -16.50 9.19 3.42
CA GLN A 37 -15.87 10.27 2.65
C GLN A 37 -14.47 9.84 2.18
N LEU A 38 -13.64 9.31 3.08
CA LEU A 38 -12.33 8.76 2.73
C LEU A 38 -12.44 7.61 1.71
N ALA A 39 -13.42 6.71 1.90
CA ALA A 39 -13.67 5.61 0.96
C ALA A 39 -13.99 6.14 -0.45
N ALA A 40 -14.75 7.23 -0.54
CA ALA A 40 -14.96 7.93 -1.80
C ALA A 40 -13.65 8.54 -2.31
N ASP A 41 -12.87 9.26 -1.49
CA ASP A 41 -11.66 9.96 -1.94
C ASP A 41 -10.58 9.06 -2.58
N TYR A 42 -10.55 7.75 -2.27
CA TYR A 42 -9.64 6.82 -2.94
C TYR A 42 -9.83 6.82 -4.46
N HIS A 43 -11.06 6.92 -4.98
CA HIS A 43 -11.30 6.96 -6.42
C HIS A 43 -10.74 8.25 -7.04
N VAL A 44 -10.93 9.39 -6.37
CA VAL A 44 -10.44 10.71 -6.80
C VAL A 44 -8.92 10.76 -6.78
N SER A 45 -8.31 10.12 -5.79
CA SER A 45 -6.86 10.13 -5.58
C SER A 45 -6.11 9.08 -6.39
N THR A 46 -6.82 8.18 -7.08
CA THR A 46 -6.20 7.11 -7.88
C THR A 46 -5.50 7.67 -9.12
N TYR A 47 -6.15 8.62 -9.81
CA TYR A 47 -5.63 9.22 -11.03
C TYR A 47 -5.72 10.75 -10.99
N PHE A 48 -4.68 11.43 -11.49
CA PHE A 48 -4.75 12.87 -11.74
C PHE A 48 -4.54 13.16 -13.22
N ARG A 49 -5.25 14.15 -13.76
CA ARG A 49 -5.09 14.58 -15.15
C ARG A 49 -4.30 15.87 -15.21
N SER A 50 -3.45 15.98 -16.22
CA SER A 50 -2.68 17.18 -16.55
C SER A 50 -2.88 17.51 -18.03
N ALA A 51 -2.28 18.62 -18.49
CA ALA A 51 -2.40 19.04 -19.88
C ALA A 51 -1.82 18.02 -20.87
N ASP A 52 -0.74 17.34 -20.49
CA ASP A 52 0.03 16.45 -21.37
C ASP A 52 -0.09 14.96 -21.01
N GLY A 53 -0.82 14.61 -19.94
CA GLY A 53 -0.84 13.22 -19.49
C GLY A 53 -1.77 12.89 -18.31
N VAL A 54 -1.62 11.66 -17.85
CA VAL A 54 -2.34 11.09 -16.71
C VAL A 54 -1.35 10.55 -15.69
N TYR A 55 -1.54 10.93 -14.43
CA TYR A 55 -0.82 10.41 -13.27
C TYR A 55 -1.59 9.22 -12.69
N VAL A 56 -0.88 8.13 -12.44
CA VAL A 56 -1.34 6.95 -11.71
C VAL A 56 -0.70 7.00 -10.33
N ASN A 57 -1.47 7.40 -9.32
CA ASN A 57 -0.98 7.72 -7.98
C ASN A 57 -1.24 6.60 -6.97
N LEU A 58 -2.42 5.98 -6.98
CA LEU A 58 -2.73 4.84 -6.11
C LEU A 58 -2.86 3.56 -6.94
N PHE A 59 -2.31 2.47 -6.41
CA PHE A 59 -2.40 1.14 -7.02
C PHE A 59 -3.57 0.39 -6.40
N THR A 60 -4.69 0.39 -7.11
CA THR A 60 -5.92 -0.31 -6.73
C THR A 60 -6.60 -0.80 -8.00
N PRO A 61 -7.34 -1.93 -7.98
CA PRO A 61 -8.20 -2.31 -9.10
C PRO A 61 -9.17 -1.18 -9.45
N SER A 62 -9.04 -0.61 -10.65
CA SER A 62 -9.79 0.58 -11.07
C SER A 62 -9.85 0.74 -12.58
N SER A 63 -10.79 1.56 -13.06
CA SER A 63 -10.87 1.97 -14.46
C SER A 63 -11.03 3.49 -14.57
N LEU A 64 -10.26 4.11 -15.47
CA LEU A 64 -10.39 5.50 -15.88
C LEU A 64 -10.83 5.53 -17.34
N GLN A 65 -11.79 6.39 -17.68
CA GLN A 65 -12.21 6.63 -19.06
C GLN A 65 -12.31 8.14 -19.30
N TRP A 66 -11.91 8.60 -20.49
CA TRP A 66 -12.05 9.99 -20.88
C TRP A 66 -12.17 10.16 -22.40
N SER A 67 -12.61 11.35 -22.81
CA SER A 67 -12.66 11.81 -24.20
C SER A 67 -12.06 13.20 -24.32
N ASP A 68 -11.53 13.53 -25.50
CA ASP A 68 -10.89 14.83 -25.78
C ASP A 68 -11.34 15.47 -27.11
N GLY A 69 -12.53 15.08 -27.61
CA GLY A 69 -13.07 15.52 -28.90
C GLY A 69 -12.57 14.71 -30.09
N ASN A 70 -11.37 14.13 -30.01
CA ASN A 70 -10.82 13.29 -31.07
C ASN A 70 -11.13 11.81 -30.82
N GLY A 71 -11.18 11.34 -29.57
CA GLY A 71 -11.43 9.92 -29.31
C GLY A 71 -11.90 9.60 -27.90
N LYS A 72 -12.05 8.30 -27.65
CA LYS A 72 -12.28 7.72 -26.32
C LYS A 72 -11.04 6.94 -25.90
N TYR A 73 -10.62 7.14 -24.67
CA TYR A 73 -9.40 6.56 -24.11
C TYR A 73 -9.68 6.05 -22.70
N GLY A 74 -8.87 5.11 -22.24
CA GLY A 74 -9.01 4.57 -20.89
C GLY A 74 -7.77 3.87 -20.38
N LEU A 75 -7.74 3.71 -19.06
CA LEU A 75 -6.76 2.93 -18.32
C LEU A 75 -7.51 1.96 -17.41
N LYS A 76 -7.07 0.71 -17.33
CA LYS A 76 -7.59 -0.28 -16.38
C LYS A 76 -6.44 -0.86 -15.57
N GLN A 77 -6.50 -0.72 -14.25
CA GLN A 77 -5.57 -1.33 -13.31
C GLN A 77 -6.05 -2.72 -12.90
N GLU A 78 -5.15 -3.69 -12.98
CA GLU A 78 -5.31 -5.06 -12.49
C GLU A 78 -4.12 -5.37 -11.57
N THR A 79 -4.41 -5.59 -10.29
CA THR A 79 -3.39 -5.84 -9.26
C THR A 79 -4.00 -6.49 -8.03
N LYS A 80 -3.18 -7.18 -7.23
CA LYS A 80 -3.50 -7.59 -5.85
C LYS A 80 -2.71 -6.79 -4.80
N TYR A 81 -2.06 -5.71 -5.22
CA TYR A 81 -1.42 -4.75 -4.32
C TYR A 81 -2.41 -4.32 -3.21
N PRO A 82 -1.98 -4.22 -1.94
CA PRO A 82 -0.59 -4.29 -1.46
C PRO A 82 -0.08 -5.70 -1.10
N PHE A 83 -0.81 -6.77 -1.39
CA PHE A 83 -0.40 -8.15 -1.07
C PHE A 83 0.36 -8.86 -2.20
N ASP A 84 0.49 -8.21 -3.35
CA ASP A 84 1.29 -8.63 -4.48
C ASP A 84 2.05 -7.41 -5.00
N ASN A 85 3.23 -7.66 -5.56
CA ASN A 85 4.12 -6.61 -6.00
C ASN A 85 3.91 -6.14 -7.44
N LYS A 86 2.95 -6.73 -8.17
CA LYS A 86 2.72 -6.46 -9.59
C LYS A 86 1.47 -5.62 -9.80
N VAL A 87 1.62 -4.61 -10.65
CA VAL A 87 0.53 -3.78 -11.14
C VAL A 87 0.54 -3.83 -12.66
N GLN A 88 -0.59 -4.18 -13.26
CA GLN A 88 -0.78 -4.08 -14.70
C GLN A 88 -1.77 -2.97 -15.02
N ILE A 89 -1.42 -2.10 -15.97
CA ILE A 89 -2.26 -1.00 -16.46
C ILE A 89 -2.50 -1.25 -17.95
N LYS A 90 -3.72 -1.63 -18.30
CA LYS A 90 -4.14 -1.81 -19.70
C LYS A 90 -4.65 -0.49 -20.25
N VAL A 91 -4.24 -0.16 -21.46
CA VAL A 91 -4.69 1.02 -22.19
C VAL A 91 -5.77 0.64 -23.18
N SER A 92 -6.87 1.39 -23.18
CA SER A 92 -7.87 1.36 -24.25
C SER A 92 -7.84 2.67 -25.02
N ALA A 93 -8.00 2.59 -26.34
CA ALA A 93 -7.99 3.77 -27.20
C ALA A 93 -8.77 3.54 -28.49
N SER A 94 -9.72 4.41 -28.82
CA SER A 94 -10.47 4.33 -30.08
C SER A 94 -9.61 4.62 -31.31
N GLN A 95 -8.50 5.34 -31.12
CA GLN A 95 -7.46 5.60 -32.11
C GLN A 95 -6.14 5.91 -31.40
N PRO A 96 -4.98 5.76 -32.05
CA PRO A 96 -3.69 6.07 -31.43
C PRO A 96 -3.61 7.53 -30.94
N LYS A 97 -3.06 7.76 -29.75
CA LYS A 97 -2.87 9.10 -29.18
C LYS A 97 -1.57 9.21 -28.40
N GLU A 98 -0.82 10.29 -28.63
CA GLU A 98 0.32 10.63 -27.80
C GLU A 98 -0.13 11.28 -26.49
N TYR A 99 0.35 10.76 -25.37
CA TYR A 99 0.29 11.40 -24.06
C TYR A 99 1.30 10.76 -23.10
N THR A 100 1.59 11.43 -21.99
CA THR A 100 2.47 10.91 -20.95
C THR A 100 1.66 10.12 -19.91
N LEU A 101 2.10 8.91 -19.58
CA LEU A 101 1.69 8.23 -18.34
C LEU A 101 2.75 8.47 -17.27
N TYR A 102 2.34 9.09 -16.16
CA TYR A 102 3.17 9.27 -14.98
C TYR A 102 2.81 8.21 -13.95
N VAL A 103 3.69 7.25 -13.71
CA VAL A 103 3.44 6.15 -12.77
C VAL A 103 4.22 6.40 -11.49
N ARG A 104 3.53 6.50 -10.35
CA ARG A 104 4.17 6.73 -9.05
C ARG A 104 5.16 5.61 -8.70
N ILE A 105 6.38 5.93 -8.31
CA ILE A 105 7.30 4.97 -7.72
C ILE A 105 7.40 5.27 -6.22
N PRO A 106 6.84 4.44 -5.33
CA PRO A 106 6.88 4.71 -3.90
C PRO A 106 8.32 4.83 -3.36
N GLY A 107 8.56 5.73 -2.40
CA GLY A 107 9.91 5.96 -1.85
C GLY A 107 10.54 4.74 -1.17
N TRP A 108 9.70 3.83 -0.66
CA TRP A 108 10.13 2.56 -0.05
C TRP A 108 10.52 1.49 -1.07
N ALA A 109 10.18 1.64 -2.36
CA ALA A 109 10.33 0.61 -3.38
C ALA A 109 11.77 0.46 -3.87
N LYS A 110 12.66 0.08 -2.96
CA LYS A 110 14.10 -0.14 -3.18
C LYS A 110 14.42 -1.64 -3.08
N PRO A 111 15.47 -2.14 -3.76
CA PRO A 111 16.43 -1.38 -4.57
C PRO A 111 16.00 -1.15 -6.02
N ASN A 112 15.25 -2.08 -6.62
CA ASN A 112 15.08 -2.17 -8.08
C ASN A 112 13.61 -2.27 -8.50
N PRO A 113 12.84 -1.17 -8.50
CA PRO A 113 11.52 -1.15 -9.13
C PRO A 113 11.68 -1.33 -10.65
N VAL A 114 10.80 -2.14 -11.24
CA VAL A 114 10.84 -2.44 -12.68
C VAL A 114 9.58 -1.93 -13.34
N LEU A 115 9.73 -1.14 -14.39
CA LEU A 115 8.64 -0.64 -15.21
C LEU A 115 8.83 -1.11 -16.65
N MET A 116 7.77 -1.67 -17.22
CA MET A 116 7.76 -2.24 -18.55
C MET A 116 6.58 -1.71 -19.35
N VAL A 117 6.75 -1.70 -20.66
CA VAL A 117 5.71 -1.39 -21.62
C VAL A 117 5.68 -2.52 -22.64
N ASN A 118 4.54 -3.20 -22.73
CA ASN A 118 4.36 -4.37 -23.58
C ASN A 118 5.44 -5.45 -23.35
N GLY A 119 5.88 -5.62 -22.09
CA GLY A 119 6.91 -6.59 -21.69
C GLY A 119 8.36 -6.13 -21.91
N ASN A 120 8.59 -4.94 -22.50
CA ASN A 120 9.92 -4.37 -22.65
C ASN A 120 10.19 -3.37 -21.52
N ARG A 121 11.35 -3.48 -20.86
CA ARG A 121 11.75 -2.51 -19.83
C ARG A 121 11.83 -1.11 -20.42
N VAL A 122 11.29 -0.13 -19.69
CA VAL A 122 11.47 1.27 -20.06
C VAL A 122 12.94 1.66 -19.86
N SER A 123 13.47 2.50 -20.75
CA SER A 123 14.84 3.02 -20.65
C SER A 123 14.97 4.16 -19.64
N ALA A 124 13.85 4.83 -19.31
CA ALA A 124 13.83 5.91 -18.34
C ALA A 124 14.15 5.41 -16.93
N GLN A 125 14.82 6.27 -16.13
CA GLN A 125 15.15 5.96 -14.75
C GLN A 125 13.87 5.79 -13.92
N VAL A 126 13.74 4.65 -13.25
CA VAL A 126 12.64 4.34 -12.33
C VAL A 126 13.12 4.65 -10.92
N GLU A 127 12.95 5.89 -10.48
CA GLU A 127 13.50 6.37 -9.20
C GLU A 127 12.46 6.33 -8.07
N PRO A 128 12.72 5.64 -6.94
CA PRO A 128 11.86 5.67 -5.76
C PRO A 128 11.61 7.09 -5.23
N GLY A 129 10.34 7.41 -4.94
CA GLY A 129 9.91 8.72 -4.44
C GLY A 129 9.48 9.69 -5.54
N THR A 130 9.47 9.27 -6.80
CA THR A 130 9.15 10.10 -7.97
C THR A 130 7.97 9.55 -8.76
N PHE A 131 7.64 10.20 -9.89
CA PHE A 131 6.78 9.62 -10.92
C PHE A 131 7.61 9.29 -12.16
N ALA A 132 7.63 8.03 -12.56
CA ALA A 132 8.24 7.61 -13.81
C ALA A 132 7.35 8.06 -14.99
N SER A 133 7.91 8.86 -15.90
CA SER A 133 7.21 9.40 -17.06
C SER A 133 7.40 8.53 -18.30
N ILE A 134 6.30 8.06 -18.89
CA ILE A 134 6.28 7.28 -20.14
C ILE A 134 5.51 8.08 -21.20
N ARG A 135 6.22 8.84 -22.03
CA ARG A 135 5.62 9.55 -23.17
C ARG A 135 5.69 8.68 -24.41
N ARG A 136 4.53 8.39 -25.01
CA ARG A 136 4.42 7.62 -26.26
C ARG A 136 3.06 7.79 -26.92
N THR A 137 2.98 7.39 -28.18
CA THR A 137 1.71 7.14 -28.85
C THR A 137 1.13 5.81 -28.37
N TRP A 138 0.09 5.89 -27.56
CA TRP A 138 -0.63 4.74 -27.03
C TRP A 138 -1.71 4.29 -27.99
N LYS A 139 -1.87 2.97 -28.11
CA LYS A 139 -2.94 2.32 -28.89
C LYS A 139 -3.70 1.32 -28.02
N ASP A 140 -4.86 0.90 -28.50
CA ASP A 140 -5.65 -0.13 -27.85
C ASP A 140 -4.84 -1.41 -27.61
N GLY A 141 -4.97 -1.98 -26.41
CA GLY A 141 -4.28 -3.20 -26.02
C GLY A 141 -2.83 -3.01 -25.57
N ASP A 142 -2.27 -1.79 -25.62
CA ASP A 142 -1.01 -1.51 -24.95
C ASP A 142 -1.14 -1.76 -23.44
N ARG A 143 -0.05 -2.21 -22.82
CA ARG A 143 0.03 -2.42 -21.37
C ARG A 143 1.28 -1.81 -20.77
N VAL A 144 1.13 -1.32 -19.55
CA VAL A 144 2.23 -0.94 -18.66
C VAL A 144 2.25 -1.92 -17.51
N GLU A 145 3.42 -2.44 -17.19
CA GLU A 145 3.61 -3.39 -16.10
C GLU A 145 4.62 -2.83 -15.10
N LEU A 146 4.24 -2.72 -13.84
CA LEU A 146 5.07 -2.25 -12.74
C LEU A 146 5.28 -3.41 -11.76
N GLU A 147 6.53 -3.63 -11.37
CA GLU A 147 6.91 -4.55 -10.30
C GLU A 147 7.68 -3.77 -9.23
N LEU A 148 7.19 -3.80 -7.99
CA LEU A 148 7.74 -3.06 -6.86
C LEU A 148 8.49 -4.00 -5.91
N PRO A 149 9.78 -3.82 -5.62
CA PRO A 149 10.43 -4.61 -4.58
C PRO A 149 9.81 -4.26 -3.22
N MET A 150 9.32 -5.28 -2.50
CA MET A 150 8.67 -5.15 -1.20
C MET A 150 9.44 -5.92 -0.11
N PRO A 151 10.73 -5.62 0.15
CA PRO A 151 11.45 -6.27 1.24
C PRO A 151 10.87 -5.83 2.60
N LEU A 152 11.06 -6.67 3.62
CA LEU A 152 10.88 -6.25 5.00
C LEU A 152 11.86 -5.12 5.32
N ARG A 153 11.37 -4.07 5.97
CA ARG A 153 12.17 -2.94 6.46
C ARG A 153 11.71 -2.52 7.85
N LEU A 154 12.58 -1.84 8.57
CA LEU A 154 12.29 -1.28 9.89
C LEU A 154 12.26 0.24 9.79
N GLU A 155 11.21 0.85 10.33
CA GLU A 155 11.12 2.32 10.49
C GLU A 155 11.07 2.66 11.97
N ALA A 156 12.01 3.47 12.44
CA ALA A 156 11.94 3.99 13.80
C ALA A 156 10.78 4.97 13.95
N VAL A 157 10.19 5.05 15.15
CA VAL A 157 9.15 6.03 15.47
C VAL A 157 9.64 7.45 15.24
N ASP A 158 10.87 7.74 15.66
CA ASP A 158 11.58 9.00 15.44
C ASP A 158 13.10 8.82 15.66
N ALA A 159 13.86 9.89 15.42
CA ALA A 159 15.32 9.88 15.54
C ALA A 159 15.84 9.75 16.99
N ASN A 160 15.04 10.11 18.00
CA ASN A 160 15.40 10.03 19.41
C ASN A 160 15.13 8.63 20.00
N ARG A 161 14.29 7.82 19.34
CA ARG A 161 13.95 6.45 19.74
C ARG A 161 14.28 5.45 18.61
N PRO A 162 15.57 5.31 18.23
CA PRO A 162 15.98 4.51 17.08
C PRO A 162 15.72 2.99 17.23
N ASN A 163 15.48 2.53 18.46
CA ASN A 163 15.19 1.13 18.76
C ASN A 163 13.68 0.82 18.82
N ASP A 164 12.82 1.83 18.74
CA ASP A 164 11.37 1.66 18.73
C ASP A 164 10.91 1.65 17.28
N VAL A 165 10.74 0.47 16.71
CA VAL A 165 10.60 0.30 15.26
C VAL A 165 9.29 -0.38 14.87
N ALA A 166 8.73 0.04 13.73
CA ALA A 166 7.68 -0.68 13.04
C ALA A 166 8.30 -1.61 11.98
N LEU A 167 7.82 -2.85 11.90
CA LEU A 167 8.13 -3.73 10.78
C LEU A 167 7.20 -3.41 9.60
N MET A 168 7.77 -3.27 8.41
CA MET A 168 7.04 -2.82 7.23
C MET A 168 7.30 -3.74 6.04
N GLU A 169 6.27 -3.99 5.24
CA GLU A 169 6.36 -4.67 3.94
C GLU A 169 5.66 -3.81 2.87
N GLY A 170 6.43 -3.25 1.94
CA GLY A 170 5.91 -2.25 1.00
C GLY A 170 5.17 -1.11 1.72
N PRO A 171 3.88 -0.85 1.44
CA PRO A 171 3.09 0.15 2.15
C PRO A 171 2.48 -0.33 3.48
N LEU A 172 2.59 -1.62 3.82
CA LEU A 172 1.94 -2.21 4.98
C LEU A 172 2.82 -2.06 6.22
N VAL A 173 2.19 -1.61 7.32
CA VAL A 173 2.72 -1.75 8.68
C VAL A 173 2.29 -3.12 9.19
N LEU A 174 3.25 -3.94 9.63
CA LEU A 174 3.00 -5.24 10.26
C LEU A 174 3.08 -5.08 11.78
N MET A 175 1.92 -5.07 12.44
CA MET A 175 1.81 -4.87 13.88
C MET A 175 1.96 -6.20 14.61
N ALA A 176 2.71 -6.23 15.70
CA ALA A 176 2.83 -7.42 16.53
C ALA A 176 1.50 -7.68 17.24
N VAL A 177 0.92 -8.87 17.09
CA VAL A 177 -0.30 -9.27 17.82
C VAL A 177 0.10 -9.75 19.22
N THR A 178 -0.12 -8.89 20.22
CA THR A 178 0.39 -9.05 21.59
C THR A 178 -0.28 -8.05 22.54
N GLU A 179 -0.24 -8.33 23.84
CA GLU A 179 -0.76 -7.48 24.92
C GLU A 179 0.34 -6.62 25.59
N SER A 180 1.58 -6.70 25.11
CA SER A 180 2.74 -5.95 25.64
C SER A 180 3.75 -5.65 24.55
N GLN A 181 4.63 -4.66 24.75
CA GLN A 181 5.68 -4.32 23.80
C GLN A 181 6.71 -5.46 23.70
N PRO A 182 6.80 -6.17 22.57
CA PRO A 182 7.76 -7.25 22.43
C PRO A 182 9.14 -6.72 22.07
N THR A 183 10.18 -7.49 22.42
CA THR A 183 11.57 -7.19 22.07
C THR A 183 12.09 -8.18 21.04
N PHE A 184 12.84 -7.72 20.05
CA PHE A 184 13.41 -8.53 18.98
C PHE A 184 14.90 -8.24 18.76
N GLU A 185 15.63 -9.26 18.32
CA GLU A 185 16.90 -9.05 17.62
C GLU A 185 16.58 -8.48 16.22
N ARG A 186 17.32 -7.44 15.78
CA ARG A 186 17.09 -6.78 14.47
C ARG A 186 17.06 -7.78 13.30
N SER A 187 18.00 -8.73 13.30
CA SER A 187 18.11 -9.75 12.26
C SER A 187 16.91 -10.72 12.26
N ALA A 188 16.45 -11.14 13.44
CA ALA A 188 15.31 -12.04 13.58
C ALA A 188 14.02 -11.39 13.06
N LEU A 189 13.81 -10.10 13.35
CA LEU A 189 12.63 -9.36 12.91
C LEU A 189 12.61 -9.15 11.38
N LEU A 190 13.75 -8.84 10.77
CA LEU A 190 13.90 -8.72 9.30
C LEU A 190 13.85 -10.09 8.57
N GLN A 191 13.95 -11.19 9.30
CA GLN A 191 13.81 -12.56 8.80
C GLN A 191 12.44 -13.17 9.12
N ALA A 192 11.46 -12.34 9.51
CA ALA A 192 10.09 -12.79 9.65
C ALA A 192 9.65 -13.54 8.38
N LYS A 193 8.72 -14.49 8.51
CA LYS A 193 8.25 -15.31 7.38
C LYS A 193 6.74 -15.17 7.20
N PRO A 194 6.22 -15.17 5.97
CA PRO A 194 4.78 -15.15 5.75
C PRO A 194 4.17 -16.45 6.29
N LEU A 195 3.10 -16.34 7.08
CA LEU A 195 2.38 -17.48 7.66
C LEU A 195 1.42 -18.12 6.65
N ASN A 196 0.81 -17.33 5.76
CA ASN A 196 -0.02 -17.77 4.63
C ASN A 196 -0.31 -16.59 3.67
N ASN A 197 -0.26 -16.81 2.35
CA ASN A 197 -0.40 -15.76 1.33
C ASN A 197 -1.78 -15.04 1.27
N ALA A 198 -2.77 -15.47 2.04
CA ALA A 198 -4.14 -14.92 1.96
C ALA A 198 -4.43 -13.81 2.99
N GLY A 199 -3.79 -13.83 4.16
CA GLY A 199 -4.07 -12.89 5.26
C GLY A 199 -3.03 -11.77 5.44
N GLY A 200 -1.90 -11.89 4.75
CA GLY A 200 -0.76 -10.97 4.90
C GLY A 200 -0.04 -11.11 6.24
N ASP A 201 -0.33 -12.14 7.04
CA ASP A 201 0.32 -12.39 8.32
C ASP A 201 1.75 -12.89 8.11
N TRP A 202 2.64 -12.40 8.95
CA TRP A 202 4.02 -12.86 9.10
C TRP A 202 4.24 -13.42 10.51
N VAL A 203 5.28 -14.21 10.70
CA VAL A 203 5.75 -14.65 12.02
C VAL A 203 7.19 -14.24 12.23
N ALA A 204 7.47 -13.67 13.40
CA ALA A 204 8.81 -13.30 13.84
C ALA A 204 9.10 -13.94 15.21
N ASN A 205 10.36 -14.31 15.45
CA ASN A 205 10.77 -14.84 16.74
C ASN A 205 11.28 -13.70 17.62
N ALA A 206 10.64 -13.49 18.77
CA ALA A 206 11.03 -12.52 19.77
C ALA A 206 12.29 -12.97 20.52
N ALA A 207 12.91 -12.01 21.21
CA ALA A 207 14.16 -12.22 21.94
C ALA A 207 14.02 -13.19 23.14
N ASP A 208 12.81 -13.39 23.65
CA ASP A 208 12.49 -14.37 24.70
C ASP A 208 12.24 -15.78 24.14
N GLY A 209 12.35 -15.98 22.82
CA GLY A 209 12.13 -17.24 22.14
C GLY A 209 10.68 -17.50 21.72
N SER A 210 9.74 -16.60 22.06
CA SER A 210 8.35 -16.72 21.61
C SER A 210 8.21 -16.38 20.12
N SER A 211 7.23 -16.99 19.46
CA SER A 211 6.87 -16.62 18.08
C SER A 211 5.67 -15.67 18.12
N ILE A 212 5.80 -14.53 17.45
CA ILE A 212 4.81 -13.47 17.42
C ILE A 212 4.29 -13.29 16.00
N THR A 213 2.96 -13.24 15.86
CA THR A 213 2.30 -12.91 14.60
C THR A 213 2.44 -11.41 14.33
N MET A 214 2.95 -11.06 13.16
CA MET A 214 3.06 -9.70 12.66
C MET A 214 1.98 -9.52 11.58
N ARG A 215 0.95 -8.72 11.89
CA ARG A 215 -0.29 -8.64 11.12
C ARG A 215 -0.51 -7.24 10.53
N PRO A 216 -0.91 -7.12 9.25
CA PRO A 216 -1.33 -5.84 8.70
C PRO A 216 -2.53 -5.25 9.45
N PHE A 217 -2.51 -3.93 9.69
CA PHE A 217 -3.57 -3.28 10.50
C PHE A 217 -5.01 -3.57 10.04
N MET A 218 -5.25 -3.64 8.73
CA MET A 218 -6.58 -3.87 8.18
C MET A 218 -7.14 -5.27 8.45
N THR A 219 -6.29 -6.24 8.81
CA THR A 219 -6.70 -7.61 9.13
C THR A 219 -6.77 -7.89 10.63
N ILE A 220 -6.34 -6.95 11.49
CA ILE A 220 -6.61 -6.99 12.94
C ILE A 220 -8.10 -6.72 13.17
N ASP A 221 -8.77 -7.49 14.00
CA ASP A 221 -10.17 -7.24 14.37
C ASP A 221 -10.28 -6.82 15.84
N LYS A 222 -10.12 -7.77 16.75
CA LYS A 222 -10.31 -7.59 18.19
C LYS A 222 -9.04 -7.78 19.01
N GLU A 223 -7.98 -8.28 18.37
CA GLU A 223 -6.72 -8.57 19.02
C GLU A 223 -6.04 -7.30 19.52
N GLY A 224 -5.36 -7.40 20.67
CA GLY A 224 -4.37 -6.43 21.08
C GLY A 224 -3.15 -6.48 20.15
N TYR A 225 -2.50 -5.35 19.96
CA TYR A 225 -1.31 -5.24 19.14
C TYR A 225 -0.32 -4.19 19.62
N SER A 226 0.93 -4.32 19.21
CA SER A 226 1.94 -3.28 19.32
C SER A 226 2.34 -2.80 17.93
N THR A 227 2.20 -1.50 17.66
CA THR A 227 2.63 -0.91 16.38
C THR A 227 4.15 -0.84 16.30
N TYR A 228 4.79 -0.43 17.40
CA TYR A 228 6.23 -0.33 17.54
C TYR A 228 6.75 -1.41 18.48
N VAL A 229 7.76 -2.14 18.05
CA VAL A 229 8.46 -3.16 18.84
C VAL A 229 9.82 -2.64 19.26
N LEU A 230 10.41 -3.22 20.30
CA LEU A 230 11.75 -2.84 20.76
C LEU A 230 12.81 -3.67 20.05
N LEU A 231 13.83 -3.02 19.53
CA LEU A 231 15.08 -3.69 19.18
C LEU A 231 15.93 -3.84 20.43
N LYS A 232 16.43 -5.05 20.64
CA LYS A 232 17.44 -5.31 21.65
C LYS A 232 18.72 -4.55 21.27
N SER A 233 19.30 -3.86 22.25
CA SER A 233 20.59 -3.17 22.15
C SER A 233 21.75 -4.14 21.98
#